data_AF-A0A8C6ASE9-F1
#
_entry.id   AF-A0A8C6ASE9-F1
#
_cell.length_a   1.000
_cell.length_b   1.000
_cell.length_c   1.000
_cell.angle_alpha   90.00
_cell.angle_beta   90.00
_cell.angle_gamma   90.00
#
_symmetry.space_group_name_H-M   'P 1'
#
loop_
_entity.id
_entity.type
_entity.pdbx_description
1 polymer ?
#
loop_
_entity_poly.entity_id
_entity_poly.type
_entity_poly.pdbx_seq_one_letter_code
_entity_poly.pdbx_strand_id
1 'polypeptide(L)'
;MFKGPDKDIEFIYTAPSSAVCGVSLDIGGKKEYLIAGKAEGNGKMHVTLCDFIVPWDTLSTTQKKSLNHRYQMGCECKVSRHCLLQVGGLLGFDPWLSWRSR
;
A
#
# COMPACT_ATOMS: atom_id res chain seq x y z
N MET A 1 -6.82 8.98 -9.44
CA MET A 1 -5.63 8.12 -9.30
C MET A 1 -4.51 8.89 -8.61
N PHE A 2 -3.75 8.26 -7.70
CA PHE A 2 -2.68 8.94 -6.93
C PHE A 2 -1.31 8.89 -7.62
N LYS A 3 -1.01 7.78 -8.31
CA LYS A 3 0.23 7.56 -9.06
C LYS A 3 -0.04 6.55 -10.17
N GLY A 4 0.33 6.87 -11.41
CA GLY A 4 0.09 5.99 -12.55
C GLY A 4 0.16 6.71 -13.90
N PRO A 5 -0.02 5.98 -15.02
CA PRO A 5 -0.14 6.55 -16.37
C PRO A 5 -1.44 7.36 -16.52
N ASP A 6 -1.55 8.26 -17.50
CA ASP A 6 -2.78 9.08 -17.66
C ASP A 6 -4.06 8.27 -17.98
N LYS A 7 -3.92 7.00 -18.37
CA LYS A 7 -5.04 6.11 -18.64
C LYS A 7 -5.59 5.50 -17.35
N ASP A 8 -6.90 5.49 -17.21
CA ASP A 8 -7.58 4.80 -16.13
C ASP A 8 -7.34 3.29 -16.17
N ILE A 9 -7.33 2.68 -14.99
CA ILE A 9 -7.21 1.24 -14.81
C ILE A 9 -8.62 0.66 -14.76
N GLU A 10 -8.98 -0.10 -15.80
CA GLU A 10 -10.29 -0.76 -15.91
C GLU A 10 -10.26 -2.19 -15.38
N PHE A 11 -9.10 -2.85 -15.45
CA PHE A 11 -8.95 -4.26 -15.11
C PHE A 11 -7.81 -4.49 -14.13
N ILE A 12 -8.12 -5.23 -13.07
CA ILE A 12 -7.16 -5.69 -12.07
C ILE A 12 -7.08 -7.21 -12.15
N TYR A 13 -5.90 -7.73 -12.41
CA TYR A 13 -5.59 -9.15 -12.47
C TYR A 13 -4.88 -9.59 -11.20
N THR A 14 -5.21 -10.77 -10.72
CA THR A 14 -4.55 -11.41 -9.59
C THR A 14 -4.62 -12.92 -9.77
N ALA A 15 -3.77 -13.65 -9.06
CA ALA A 15 -3.76 -15.10 -9.12
C ALA A 15 -5.05 -15.69 -8.49
N PRO A 16 -5.47 -16.90 -8.89
CA PRO A 16 -6.77 -17.45 -8.47
C PRO A 16 -6.80 -17.96 -7.02
N SER A 17 -5.65 -18.19 -6.40
CA SER A 17 -5.58 -18.71 -5.03
C SER A 17 -4.53 -17.98 -4.20
N SER A 18 -4.77 -17.89 -2.89
CA SER A 18 -3.86 -17.26 -1.94
C SER A 18 -2.49 -17.97 -1.88
N ALA A 19 -2.44 -19.26 -2.17
CA ALA A 19 -1.20 -20.04 -2.22
C ALA A 19 -0.22 -19.55 -3.30
N VAL A 20 -0.73 -18.93 -4.36
CA VAL A 20 0.07 -18.28 -5.42
C VAL A 20 -0.06 -16.75 -5.36
N CYS A 21 -0.24 -16.21 -4.15
CA CYS A 21 -0.34 -14.77 -3.87
C CYS A 21 -1.57 -14.09 -4.51
N GLY A 22 -2.65 -14.82 -4.73
CA GLY A 22 -3.93 -14.30 -5.23
C GLY A 22 -4.74 -13.57 -4.17
N VAL A 23 -5.40 -12.48 -4.56
CA VAL A 23 -6.18 -11.62 -3.66
C VAL A 23 -7.67 -11.75 -3.98
N SER A 24 -8.49 -11.94 -2.94
CA SER A 24 -9.95 -11.85 -3.07
C SER A 24 -10.42 -10.49 -2.58
N LEU A 25 -10.94 -9.67 -3.50
CA LEU A 25 -11.56 -8.38 -3.17
C LEU A 25 -13.06 -8.56 -3.03
N ASP A 26 -13.64 -7.85 -2.06
CA ASP A 26 -15.09 -7.83 -1.90
C ASP A 26 -15.69 -6.86 -2.92
N ILE A 27 -16.35 -7.43 -3.93
CA ILE A 27 -17.06 -6.70 -4.99
C ILE A 27 -18.50 -6.37 -4.52
N GLY A 28 -18.92 -6.90 -3.36
CA GLY A 28 -20.21 -6.67 -2.74
C GLY A 28 -20.26 -5.35 -1.98
N GLY A 29 -21.14 -4.46 -2.41
CA GLY A 29 -21.31 -3.14 -1.80
C GLY A 29 -20.26 -2.15 -2.29
N LYS A 30 -20.58 -0.84 -2.22
CA LYS A 30 -19.72 0.26 -2.67
C LYS A 30 -18.49 0.44 -1.76
N LYS A 31 -17.66 -0.60 -1.66
CA LYS A 31 -16.43 -0.59 -0.87
C LYS A 31 -15.31 0.01 -1.69
N GLU A 32 -14.67 1.01 -1.12
CA GLU A 32 -13.52 1.65 -1.71
C GLU A 32 -12.24 1.02 -1.15
N TYR A 33 -11.28 0.73 -2.02
CA TYR A 33 -9.99 0.17 -1.66
C TYR A 33 -8.88 1.08 -2.16
N LEU A 34 -7.85 1.26 -1.35
CA LEU A 34 -6.56 1.72 -1.84
C LEU A 34 -5.79 0.50 -2.33
N ILE A 35 -5.41 0.54 -3.61
CA ILE A 35 -4.68 -0.54 -4.27
C ILE A 35 -3.38 0.05 -4.82
N ALA A 36 -2.25 -0.42 -4.29
CA ALA A 36 -0.95 -0.21 -4.91
C ALA A 36 -0.56 -1.50 -5.63
N GLY A 37 -0.16 -1.44 -6.89
CA GLY A 37 0.17 -2.63 -7.66
C GLY A 37 1.02 -2.32 -8.87
N LYS A 38 1.33 -3.35 -9.65
CA LYS A 38 2.14 -3.20 -10.87
C LYS A 38 1.23 -2.90 -12.06
N ALA A 39 1.47 -1.79 -12.75
CA ALA A 39 0.81 -1.52 -14.02
C ALA A 39 1.41 -2.39 -15.12
N GLU A 40 0.56 -3.08 -15.90
CA GLU A 40 0.98 -3.91 -17.05
C GLU A 40 0.76 -3.21 -18.40
N GLY A 41 0.13 -2.03 -18.39
CA GLY A 41 -0.18 -1.24 -19.59
C GLY A 41 -1.61 -1.46 -20.08
N ASN A 42 -2.07 -0.62 -21.01
CA ASN A 42 -3.41 -0.68 -21.61
C ASN A 42 -4.57 -0.75 -20.60
N GLY A 43 -4.49 0.01 -19.51
CA GLY A 43 -5.53 0.03 -18.47
C GLY A 43 -5.57 -1.22 -17.60
N LYS A 44 -4.53 -2.06 -17.64
CA LYS A 44 -4.40 -3.28 -16.84
C LYS A 44 -3.40 -3.10 -15.70
N MET A 45 -3.76 -3.66 -14.55
CA MET A 45 -2.91 -3.75 -13.37
C MET A 45 -2.87 -5.20 -12.88
N HIS A 46 -1.71 -5.62 -12.38
CA HIS A 46 -1.55 -6.88 -11.68
C HIS A 46 -1.29 -6.63 -10.19
N VAL A 47 -2.00 -7.34 -9.32
CA VAL A 47 -1.90 -7.24 -7.86
C VAL A 47 -1.75 -8.62 -7.22
N THR A 48 -1.09 -8.64 -6.08
CA THR A 48 -0.75 -9.83 -5.31
C THR A 48 -1.02 -9.63 -3.82
N LEU A 49 -1.02 -10.70 -3.03
CA LEU A 49 -1.19 -10.61 -1.57
C LEU A 49 -0.12 -9.76 -0.87
N CYS A 50 1.04 -9.57 -1.49
CA CYS A 50 2.13 -8.79 -0.93
C CYS A 50 1.99 -7.28 -1.21
N ASP A 51 1.06 -6.91 -2.08
CA ASP A 51 0.80 -5.53 -2.44
C ASP A 51 -0.03 -4.81 -1.39
N PHE A 52 0.05 -3.48 -1.37
CA PHE A 52 -0.66 -2.68 -0.39
C PHE A 52 -2.13 -2.51 -0.80
N ILE A 53 -2.98 -3.40 -0.31
CA ILE A 53 -4.41 -3.43 -0.62
C ILE A 53 -5.20 -3.37 0.68
N VAL A 54 -5.83 -2.22 0.94
CA VAL A 54 -6.56 -1.98 2.19
C VAL A 54 -7.86 -1.21 1.94
N PRO A 55 -8.92 -1.43 2.73
CA PRO A 55 -10.14 -0.65 2.61
C PRO A 55 -9.87 0.83 2.92
N TRP A 56 -10.43 1.72 2.11
CA TRP A 56 -10.19 3.17 2.20
C TRP A 56 -10.51 3.73 3.58
N ASP A 57 -11.56 3.23 4.23
CA ASP A 57 -12.00 3.71 5.55
C ASP A 57 -11.06 3.35 6.70
N THR A 58 -10.21 2.33 6.51
CA THR A 58 -9.24 1.90 7.53
C THR A 58 -7.98 2.76 7.56
N LEU A 59 -7.74 3.56 6.51
CA LEU A 59 -6.58 4.45 6.44
C LEU A 59 -6.73 5.65 7.37
N SER A 60 -5.66 5.95 8.10
CA SER A 60 -5.58 7.19 8.88
C SER A 60 -5.66 8.43 7.99
N THR A 61 -6.13 9.54 8.57
CA THR A 61 -6.19 10.84 7.89
C THR A 61 -4.82 11.29 7.38
N THR A 62 -3.75 11.00 8.12
CA THR A 62 -2.36 11.28 7.72
C THR A 62 -1.93 10.45 6.51
N GLN A 63 -2.26 9.15 6.48
CA GLN A 63 -1.96 8.29 5.32
C GLN A 63 -2.69 8.78 4.07
N LYS A 64 -4.01 9.08 4.17
CA LYS A 64 -4.81 9.59 3.05
C LYS A 64 -4.22 10.87 2.46
N LYS A 65 -3.83 11.83 3.31
CA LYS A 65 -3.17 13.07 2.86
C LYS A 65 -1.78 12.81 2.26
N SER A 66 -1.03 11.87 2.83
CA SER A 66 0.35 11.61 2.42
C SER A 66 0.46 10.98 1.03
N LEU A 67 -0.59 10.31 0.54
CA LEU A 67 -0.68 9.77 -0.82
C LEU A 67 -0.44 10.82 -1.90
N ASN A 68 -0.98 12.04 -1.72
CA ASN A 68 -0.85 13.12 -2.71
C ASN A 68 0.39 14.00 -2.52
N HIS A 69 0.94 14.05 -1.31
CA HIS A 69 1.94 15.05 -0.96
C HIS A 69 3.30 14.44 -0.59
N ARG A 70 3.31 13.53 0.39
CA ARG A 70 4.54 13.17 1.12
C ARG A 70 5.21 11.91 0.59
N TYR A 71 4.45 10.91 0.16
CA TYR A 71 5.04 9.64 -0.27
C TYR A 71 5.86 9.76 -1.55
N GLN A 72 5.49 10.68 -2.46
CA GLN A 72 6.31 10.96 -3.64
C GLN A 72 7.66 11.57 -3.27
N MET A 73 7.69 12.54 -2.35
CA MET A 73 8.93 13.17 -1.89
C MET A 73 9.86 12.16 -1.19
N GLY A 74 9.28 11.20 -0.45
CA GLY A 74 10.03 10.17 0.26
C GLY A 74 10.49 8.98 -0.58
N CYS A 75 10.26 8.94 -1.90
CA CYS A 75 10.61 7.80 -2.75
C CYS A 75 12.13 7.55 -2.82
N GLU A 76 12.95 8.57 -2.63
CA GLU A 76 14.42 8.44 -2.58
C GLU A 76 14.92 7.91 -1.23
N CYS A 77 14.09 8.02 -0.19
CA CYS A 77 14.40 7.49 1.13
C CYS A 77 14.12 5.97 1.16
N LYS A 78 15.02 5.21 1.80
CA LYS A 78 14.81 3.79 2.05
C LYS A 78 14.19 3.59 3.43
N VAL A 79 12.98 3.01 3.47
CA VAL A 79 12.37 2.59 4.72
C VAL A 79 13.10 1.34 5.21
N SER A 80 13.89 1.47 6.28
CA SER A 80 14.59 0.33 6.87
C SER A 80 13.59 -0.58 7.58
N ARG A 81 13.53 -1.85 7.16
CA ARG A 81 12.69 -2.89 7.78
C ARG A 81 13.35 -3.56 9.00
N HIS A 82 14.46 -3.01 9.50
CA HIS A 82 15.22 -3.53 10.66
C HIS A 82 14.51 -3.40 12.02
N CYS A 83 13.18 -3.55 12.04
CA CYS A 83 12.40 -3.64 13.27
C CYS A 83 11.96 -5.09 13.56
N LEU A 84 12.52 -6.09 12.87
CA LEU A 84 12.11 -7.49 13.02
C LEU A 84 13.01 -8.32 13.95
N LEU A 85 14.03 -7.71 14.55
CA LEU A 85 14.87 -8.32 15.59
C LEU A 85 15.16 -7.30 16.69
N GLN A 86 14.15 -6.94 17.49
CA GLN A 86 14.41 -6.67 18.90
C GLN A 86 14.51 -8.03 19.58
N VAL A 87 15.69 -8.63 19.50
CA VAL A 87 16.05 -9.78 20.33
C VAL A 87 16.02 -9.29 21.78
N GLY A 88 15.00 -9.67 22.53
CA GLY A 88 14.96 -9.60 23.99
C GLY A 88 15.00 -8.20 24.64
N GLY A 89 13.85 -7.80 25.18
CA GLY A 89 13.81 -7.01 26.42
C GLY A 89 13.70 -5.49 26.26
N LEU A 90 12.57 -4.98 26.77
CA LEU A 90 12.38 -3.64 27.33
C LEU A 90 12.87 -2.45 26.49
N LEU A 91 11.95 -1.88 25.73
CA LEU A 91 11.42 -0.52 25.87
C LEU A 91 10.72 -0.16 24.57
N GLY A 92 9.48 0.33 24.69
CA GLY A 92 8.63 0.68 23.56
C GLY A 92 9.32 1.67 22.63
N PHE A 93 9.52 1.26 21.39
CA PHE A 93 9.84 2.15 20.29
C PHE A 93 8.62 2.22 19.38
N ASP A 94 7.84 3.27 19.56
CA ASP A 94 6.72 3.64 18.70
C ASP A 94 7.27 4.08 17.33
N PRO A 95 6.99 3.34 16.22
CA PRO A 95 7.52 3.66 14.90
C PRO A 95 7.05 5.01 14.35
N TRP A 96 6.05 5.64 14.98
CA TRP A 96 5.55 6.97 14.58
C TRP A 96 6.50 8.13 14.94
N LEU A 97 7.49 7.94 15.81
CA LEU A 97 8.42 9.02 16.18
C LEU A 97 9.48 9.36 15.11
N SER A 98 9.75 8.49 14.13
CA SER A 98 10.73 8.82 13.08
C SER A 98 10.22 9.86 12.06
N TRP A 99 8.93 10.18 12.05
CA TRP A 99 8.33 11.15 11.12
C TRP A 99 8.03 12.52 11.76
N ARG A 100 8.45 12.77 13.01
CA ARG A 100 8.18 14.02 13.75
C ARG A 100 9.38 14.97 13.89
N SER A 101 10.47 14.78 13.13
CA SER A 101 11.64 15.68 13.22
C SER A 101 12.29 16.04 11.88
N ARG A 102 11.50 16.16 10.81
CA ARG A 102 11.83 17.06 9.69
C ARG A 102 10.58 17.77 9.21
#